data_AF-A0A0Q8M5T4-F1
#
_entry.id   AF-A0A0Q8M5T4-F1
#
_cell.length_a   1.000
_cell.length_b   1.000
_cell.length_c   1.000
_cell.angle_alpha   90.00
_cell.angle_beta   90.00
_cell.angle_gamma   90.00
#
_symmetry.space_group_name_H-M   'P 1'
#
loop_
_entity.id
_entity.type
_entity.pdbx_description
1 polymer ?
#
loop_
_entity_poly.entity_id
_entity_poly.type
_entity_poly.pdbx_seq_one_letter_code
_entity_poly.pdbx_strand_id
1 'polypeptide(L)'
;MESRAMTSKPLTEMRRSIAGALEVVGDRWTLLLVHDMALGVRRFDDLRANMRIPRSTLAARLKNLETRGLLERVRYQTRPPRDEYRLTEMGRDVWMVTAALREWGDRWNISGDGATVVELVDRDTGQEIRLGLVDPKTGHSTPPDRVAHRPGAGADDAVRALLQTLDKGSRRVAERLEFYFDFQSPYSYLAHSQLEGLGTPVQLVPISVGPLMKLVNNTPTTMTCSAKFAYASTDLGRWAARYGVRVIPPDRDLLDGDLLLRLVTATTDEAFRAKATDAIFKAVWGGQGDASPKGLEQLLAARGLPAAELIAAANQEATVAALSAATETAARRGVFGAPTFFVGNEMFFGNDRLDFVRECLALHEGV
;
A
#
# COMPACT_ATOMS: atom_id res chain seq x y z
N MET A 1 50.38 -6.32 3.75
CA MET A 1 48.91 -6.16 3.81
C MET A 1 48.48 -5.54 2.49
N GLU A 2 48.39 -6.35 1.45
CA GLU A 2 48.10 -5.88 0.08
C GLU A 2 46.60 -5.63 -0.08
N SER A 3 46.26 -4.41 -0.46
CA SER A 3 44.92 -3.99 -0.90
C SER A 3 44.61 -4.68 -2.22
N ARG A 4 43.71 -5.66 -2.18
CA ARG A 4 43.23 -6.34 -3.38
C ARG A 4 42.23 -5.43 -4.07
N ALA A 5 42.68 -4.72 -5.12
CA ALA A 5 41.80 -3.97 -6.00
C ALA A 5 40.72 -4.92 -6.56
N MET A 6 39.46 -4.68 -6.19
CA MET A 6 38.32 -5.31 -6.84
C MET A 6 38.21 -4.71 -8.25
N THR A 7 38.77 -5.38 -9.24
CA THR A 7 38.49 -5.08 -10.65
C THR A 7 37.00 -5.34 -10.89
N SER A 8 36.21 -4.27 -11.04
CA SER A 8 34.78 -4.38 -11.35
C SER A 8 34.62 -5.09 -12.69
N LYS A 9 33.87 -6.19 -12.70
CA LYS A 9 33.51 -6.89 -13.95
C LYS A 9 32.79 -5.93 -14.91
N PRO A 10 33.03 -6.01 -16.22
CA PRO A 10 32.32 -5.19 -17.20
C PRO A 10 30.81 -5.47 -17.14
N LEU A 11 29.99 -4.43 -17.35
CA LEU A 11 28.53 -4.51 -17.26
C LEU A 11 27.93 -5.58 -18.20
N THR A 12 28.63 -5.92 -19.28
CA THR A 12 28.32 -7.03 -20.20
C THR A 12 28.25 -8.41 -19.54
N GLU A 13 28.99 -8.64 -18.44
CA GLU A 13 28.92 -9.90 -17.68
C GLU A 13 27.67 -9.98 -16.79
N MET A 14 27.02 -8.86 -16.51
CA MET A 14 25.72 -8.84 -15.84
C MET A 14 24.64 -9.04 -16.90
N ARG A 15 24.13 -10.28 -17.04
CA ARG A 15 22.99 -10.63 -17.92
C ARG A 15 21.68 -9.97 -17.49
N ARG A 16 21.61 -8.65 -17.57
CA ARG A 16 20.42 -7.83 -17.28
C ARG A 16 20.24 -6.81 -18.39
N SER A 17 19.04 -6.74 -18.97
CA SER A 17 18.74 -5.83 -20.08
C SER A 17 19.04 -4.36 -19.74
N ILE A 18 18.89 -3.96 -18.46
CA ILE A 18 19.23 -2.62 -17.99
C ILE A 18 20.74 -2.31 -18.10
N ALA A 19 21.62 -3.29 -17.87
CA ALA A 19 23.06 -3.10 -17.97
C ALA A 19 23.47 -2.83 -19.42
N GLY A 20 22.93 -3.61 -20.36
CA GLY A 20 23.11 -3.38 -21.79
C GLY A 20 22.53 -2.04 -22.27
N ALA A 21 21.36 -1.65 -21.77
CA ALA A 21 20.77 -0.35 -22.07
C ALA A 21 21.65 0.80 -21.56
N LEU A 22 22.20 0.71 -20.35
CA LEU A 22 23.10 1.72 -19.78
C LEU A 22 24.41 1.87 -20.57
N GLU A 23 24.90 0.84 -21.26
CA GLU A 23 26.04 1.01 -22.16
C GLU A 23 25.72 1.82 -23.42
N VAL A 24 24.44 1.87 -23.80
CA VAL A 24 23.95 2.62 -24.95
C VAL A 24 23.63 4.06 -24.57
N VAL A 25 22.92 4.27 -23.44
CA VAL A 25 22.36 5.58 -23.07
C VAL A 25 22.98 6.22 -21.84
N GLY A 26 23.86 5.51 -21.12
CA GLY A 26 24.39 5.94 -19.83
C GLY A 26 25.45 7.04 -19.86
N ASP A 27 25.80 7.57 -21.04
CA ASP A 27 26.60 8.78 -21.12
C ASP A 27 25.71 10.03 -21.02
N ARG A 28 26.15 11.01 -20.25
CA ARG A 28 25.39 12.24 -19.92
C ARG A 28 24.83 12.97 -21.15
N TRP A 29 25.51 12.90 -22.30
CA TRP A 29 25.12 13.67 -23.49
C TRP A 29 24.04 12.97 -24.31
N THR A 30 23.96 11.64 -24.28
CA THR A 30 23.00 10.89 -25.10
C THR A 30 21.56 11.21 -24.77
N LEU A 31 21.19 11.20 -23.48
CA LEU A 31 19.81 11.51 -23.07
C LEU A 31 19.42 12.96 -23.38
N LEU A 32 20.36 13.91 -23.26
CA LEU A 32 20.13 15.31 -23.62
C LEU A 32 19.99 15.49 -25.15
N LEU A 33 20.80 14.78 -25.95
CA LEU A 33 20.68 14.80 -27.41
C LEU A 33 19.33 14.23 -27.88
N VAL A 34 18.91 13.10 -27.30
CA VAL A 34 17.60 12.49 -27.60
C VAL A 34 16.47 13.43 -27.20
N HIS A 35 16.56 14.07 -26.03
CA HIS A 35 15.59 15.05 -25.56
C HIS A 35 15.42 16.22 -26.54
N ASP A 36 16.53 16.87 -26.93
CA ASP A 36 16.52 17.99 -27.87
C ASP A 36 15.97 17.59 -29.25
N MET A 37 16.35 16.41 -29.75
CA MET A 37 15.87 15.91 -31.04
C MET A 37 14.37 15.57 -31.02
N ALA A 38 13.85 15.09 -29.89
CA ALA A 38 12.43 14.86 -29.69
C ALA A 38 11.63 16.17 -29.71
N LEU A 39 12.22 17.27 -29.22
CA LEU A 39 11.67 18.63 -29.33
C LEU A 39 11.85 19.25 -30.73
N GLY A 40 12.53 18.56 -31.65
CA GLY A 40 12.68 18.98 -33.05
C GLY A 40 14.02 19.61 -33.40
N VAL A 41 14.97 19.71 -32.45
CA VAL A 41 16.33 20.22 -32.72
C VAL A 41 17.15 19.12 -33.41
N ARG A 42 17.30 19.22 -34.74
CA ARG A 42 17.85 18.10 -35.55
C ARG A 42 19.12 18.44 -36.32
N ARG A 43 19.53 19.70 -36.35
CA ARG A 43 20.73 20.13 -37.11
C ARG A 43 21.94 20.19 -36.19
N PHE A 44 23.11 19.90 -36.75
CA PHE A 44 24.37 19.83 -36.00
C PHE A 44 24.68 21.13 -35.24
N ASP A 45 24.58 22.28 -35.91
CA ASP A 45 24.93 23.56 -35.28
C ASP A 45 23.90 23.98 -34.22
N ASP A 46 22.61 23.65 -34.42
CA ASP A 46 21.55 23.92 -33.45
C ASP A 46 21.73 23.08 -32.17
N LEU A 47 22.01 21.77 -32.33
CA LEU A 47 22.34 20.86 -31.22
C LEU A 47 23.58 21.34 -30.46
N ARG A 48 24.61 21.79 -31.18
CA ARG A 48 25.83 22.34 -30.55
C ARG A 48 25.54 23.58 -29.74
N ALA A 49 24.74 24.50 -30.28
CA ALA A 49 24.39 25.76 -29.65
C ALA A 49 23.55 25.53 -28.38
N ASN A 50 22.54 24.66 -28.46
CA ASN A 50 21.62 24.39 -27.35
C ASN A 50 22.35 23.74 -26.16
N MET A 51 23.15 22.71 -26.43
CA MET A 51 23.81 21.92 -25.37
C MET A 51 25.16 22.49 -24.91
N ARG A 52 25.69 23.52 -25.61
CA ARG A 52 27.04 24.08 -25.40
C ARG A 52 28.13 23.00 -25.40
N ILE A 53 27.97 21.98 -26.23
CA ILE A 53 28.87 20.83 -26.33
C ILE A 53 30.02 21.10 -27.33
N PRO A 54 31.27 20.67 -27.06
CA PRO A 54 32.35 20.78 -28.04
C PRO A 54 32.05 20.04 -29.34
N ARG A 55 32.45 20.61 -30.48
CA ARG A 55 32.19 20.06 -31.83
C ARG A 55 32.64 18.60 -31.98
N SER A 56 33.84 18.28 -31.52
CA SER A 56 34.41 16.93 -31.60
C SER A 56 33.62 15.93 -30.76
N THR A 57 33.22 16.32 -29.54
CA THR A 57 32.38 15.51 -28.66
C THR A 57 31.02 15.23 -29.29
N LEU A 58 30.35 16.26 -29.82
CA LEU A 58 29.06 16.12 -30.50
C LEU A 58 29.16 15.17 -31.70
N ALA A 59 30.16 15.35 -32.56
CA ALA A 59 30.37 14.48 -33.72
C ALA A 59 30.60 13.02 -33.31
N ALA A 60 31.41 12.77 -32.28
CA ALA A 60 31.65 11.42 -31.77
C ALA A 60 30.37 10.77 -31.20
N ARG A 61 29.55 11.54 -30.48
CA ARG A 61 28.28 11.05 -29.91
C ARG A 61 27.24 10.76 -30.98
N LEU A 62 27.03 11.68 -31.93
CA LEU A 62 26.12 11.48 -33.05
C LEU A 62 26.50 10.26 -33.87
N LYS A 63 27.79 10.08 -34.17
CA LYS A 63 28.29 8.89 -34.85
C LYS A 63 28.03 7.60 -34.04
N ASN A 64 28.18 7.65 -32.72
CA ASN A 64 27.90 6.49 -31.85
C ASN A 64 26.42 6.11 -31.88
N LEU A 65 25.53 7.10 -31.76
CA LEU A 65 24.08 6.91 -31.84
C LEU A 65 23.64 6.40 -33.21
N GLU A 66 24.25 6.90 -34.30
CA GLU A 66 24.03 6.41 -35.66
C GLU A 66 24.47 4.95 -35.80
N THR A 67 25.67 4.63 -35.32
CA THR A 67 26.24 3.26 -35.37
C THR A 67 25.38 2.27 -34.58
N ARG A 68 24.79 2.71 -33.46
CA ARG A 68 23.89 1.89 -32.63
C ARG A 68 22.46 1.86 -33.15
N GLY A 69 22.11 2.67 -34.17
CA GLY A 69 20.78 2.69 -34.79
C GLY A 69 19.73 3.50 -34.03
N LEU A 70 20.12 4.37 -33.08
CA LEU A 70 19.19 5.27 -32.38
C LEU A 70 18.81 6.48 -33.24
N LEU A 71 19.67 6.85 -34.18
CA LEU A 71 19.40 7.93 -35.11
C LEU A 71 19.82 7.54 -36.52
N GLU A 72 19.27 8.26 -37.48
CA GLU A 72 19.67 8.23 -38.88
C GLU A 72 20.00 9.64 -39.35
N ARG A 73 20.96 9.73 -40.28
CA ARG A 73 21.30 10.99 -40.93
C ARG A 73 20.53 11.13 -42.23
N VAL A 74 19.69 12.16 -42.31
CA VAL A 74 18.80 12.41 -43.45
C VAL A 74 19.19 13.70 -44.16
N ARG A 75 19.42 13.58 -45.47
CA ARG A 75 19.64 14.72 -46.37
C ARG A 75 18.31 15.43 -46.62
N TYR A 76 18.17 16.67 -46.17
CA TYR A 76 16.95 17.47 -46.41
C TYR A 76 17.12 18.52 -47.52
N GLN A 77 18.35 18.86 -47.90
CA GLN A 77 18.64 19.83 -48.96
C GLN A 77 19.83 19.36 -49.80
N THR A 78 19.68 19.24 -51.12
CA THR A 78 20.72 18.69 -52.00
C THR A 78 21.72 19.72 -52.51
N ARG A 79 21.35 21.01 -52.57
CA ARG A 79 22.22 22.11 -53.03
C ARG A 79 22.00 23.40 -52.22
N PRO A 80 22.97 23.82 -51.37
CA PRO A 80 24.09 23.02 -50.88
C PRO A 80 23.61 21.81 -50.05
N PRO A 81 24.37 20.70 -50.03
CA PRO A 81 24.11 19.55 -49.15
C PRO A 81 23.90 19.95 -47.69
N ARG A 82 22.72 19.66 -47.12
CA ARG A 82 22.46 19.78 -45.69
C ARG A 82 21.82 18.53 -45.15
N ASP A 83 22.39 18.03 -44.06
CA ASP A 83 21.93 16.86 -43.34
C ASP A 83 21.30 17.28 -42.01
N GLU A 84 20.36 16.48 -41.54
CA GLU A 84 19.82 16.52 -40.19
C GLU A 84 19.83 15.12 -39.58
N TYR A 85 19.73 15.05 -38.26
CA TYR A 85 19.67 13.81 -37.50
C TYR A 85 18.23 13.56 -37.07
N ARG A 86 17.70 12.38 -37.38
CA ARG A 86 16.35 11.96 -36.99
C ARG A 86 16.44 10.76 -36.07
N LEU A 87 15.66 10.78 -34.99
CA LEU A 87 15.50 9.60 -34.15
C LEU A 87 14.82 8.49 -34.95
N THR A 88 15.37 7.28 -34.87
CA THR A 88 14.69 6.08 -35.35
C THR A 88 13.53 5.73 -34.42
N GLU A 89 12.79 4.65 -34.70
CA GLU A 89 11.83 4.09 -33.75
C GLU A 89 12.50 3.79 -32.39
N MET A 90 13.64 3.10 -32.41
CA MET A 90 14.42 2.82 -31.20
C MET A 90 14.88 4.09 -30.48
N GLY A 91 15.29 5.13 -31.21
CA GLY A 91 15.65 6.42 -30.62
C GLY A 91 14.48 7.16 -29.98
N ARG A 92 13.28 7.04 -30.56
CA ARG A 92 12.05 7.62 -30.00
C ARG A 92 11.63 6.92 -28.72
N ASP A 93 11.84 5.62 -28.56
CA ASP A 93 11.55 4.93 -27.30
C ASP A 93 12.43 5.44 -26.14
N VAL A 94 13.67 5.85 -26.42
CA VAL A 94 14.56 6.43 -25.40
C VAL A 94 14.04 7.76 -24.86
N TRP A 95 13.21 8.49 -25.63
CA TRP A 95 12.59 9.72 -25.15
C TRP A 95 11.76 9.49 -23.86
N MET A 96 11.11 8.33 -23.71
CA MET A 96 10.37 8.00 -22.47
C MET A 96 11.27 8.01 -21.23
N VAL A 97 12.54 7.62 -21.38
CA VAL A 97 13.54 7.70 -20.30
C VAL A 97 13.87 9.16 -19.97
N THR A 98 13.97 10.03 -20.97
CA THR A 98 14.22 11.46 -20.75
C THR A 98 13.04 12.13 -20.05
N ALA A 99 11.80 11.76 -20.41
CA ALA A 99 10.59 12.22 -19.74
C ALA A 99 10.53 11.74 -18.28
N ALA A 100 10.97 10.50 -17.98
CA ALA A 100 11.01 9.97 -16.62
C ALA A 100 12.01 10.73 -15.74
N LEU A 101 13.19 11.03 -16.29
CA LEU A 101 14.21 11.81 -15.61
C LEU A 101 13.78 13.25 -15.37
N ARG A 102 13.09 13.88 -16.33
CA ARG A 102 12.46 15.19 -16.16
C ARG A 102 11.47 15.15 -14.99
N GLU A 103 10.51 14.24 -15.01
CA GLU A 103 9.46 14.18 -13.97
C GLU A 103 10.06 13.96 -12.57
N TRP A 104 11.07 13.09 -12.45
CA TRP A 104 11.81 12.91 -11.21
C TRP A 104 12.57 14.18 -10.79
N GLY A 105 13.27 14.82 -11.73
CA GLY A 105 14.03 16.05 -11.48
C GLY A 105 13.15 17.20 -11.02
N ASP A 106 12.01 17.41 -11.68
CA ASP A 106 11.03 18.42 -11.34
C ASP A 106 10.40 18.16 -9.96
N ARG A 107 9.96 16.91 -9.71
CA ARG A 107 9.32 16.52 -8.45
C ARG A 107 10.19 16.79 -7.22
N TRP A 108 11.51 16.59 -7.36
CA TRP A 108 12.47 16.78 -6.26
C TRP A 108 13.22 18.11 -6.35
N ASN A 109 12.83 19.00 -7.27
CA ASN A 109 13.48 20.28 -7.52
C ASN A 109 15.02 20.15 -7.65
N ILE A 110 15.49 19.17 -8.42
CA ILE A 110 16.93 18.87 -8.55
C ILE A 110 17.70 20.05 -9.16
N SER A 111 17.08 20.83 -10.04
CA SER A 111 17.69 22.02 -10.65
C SER A 111 17.74 23.23 -9.71
N GLY A 112 16.92 23.26 -8.66
CA GLY A 112 16.88 24.34 -7.68
C GLY A 112 16.03 25.55 -8.08
N ASP A 113 15.42 25.53 -9.27
CA ASP A 113 14.70 26.67 -9.87
C ASP A 113 13.28 26.87 -9.29
N GLY A 114 12.79 25.91 -8.48
CA GLY A 114 11.53 26.01 -7.73
C GLY A 114 10.25 25.88 -8.56
N ALA A 115 10.36 25.78 -9.89
CA ALA A 115 9.25 25.61 -10.82
C ALA A 115 9.60 24.63 -11.94
N THR A 116 8.59 23.90 -12.42
CA THR A 116 8.69 23.04 -13.60
C THR A 116 9.00 23.89 -14.84
N VAL A 117 10.10 23.59 -15.53
CA VAL A 117 10.60 24.41 -16.66
C VAL A 117 9.85 24.11 -17.97
N VAL A 118 9.41 22.88 -18.16
CA VAL A 118 8.67 22.41 -19.34
C VAL A 118 7.57 21.49 -18.85
N GLU A 119 6.30 21.66 -19.23
CA GLU A 119 5.22 20.72 -18.92
C GLU A 119 4.99 19.75 -20.07
N LEU A 120 4.68 18.49 -19.75
CA LEU A 120 4.25 17.52 -20.74
C LEU A 120 2.72 17.52 -20.74
N VAL A 121 2.13 17.88 -21.88
CA VAL A 121 0.67 17.98 -22.03
C VAL A 121 0.21 17.22 -23.27
N ASP A 122 -1.00 16.69 -23.21
CA ASP A 122 -1.70 16.17 -24.36
C ASP A 122 -2.04 17.32 -25.31
N ARG A 123 -1.68 17.18 -26.59
CA ARG A 123 -1.79 18.27 -27.56
C ARG A 123 -3.23 18.68 -27.82
N ASP A 124 -4.16 17.73 -27.77
CA ASP A 124 -5.55 17.94 -28.20
C ASP A 124 -6.39 18.46 -27.03
N THR A 125 -6.11 18.03 -25.81
CA THR A 125 -6.86 18.37 -24.60
C THR A 125 -6.17 19.43 -23.74
N GLY A 126 -4.86 19.63 -23.89
CA GLY A 126 -4.04 20.48 -23.04
C GLY A 126 -3.82 19.94 -21.62
N GLN A 127 -4.27 18.71 -21.32
CA GLN A 127 -4.14 18.12 -19.99
C GLN A 127 -2.71 17.62 -19.73
N GLU A 128 -2.26 17.73 -18.48
CA GLU A 128 -0.96 17.22 -18.03
C GLU A 128 -0.85 15.71 -18.29
N ILE A 129 0.27 15.29 -18.87
CA ILE A 129 0.65 13.88 -19.04
C ILE A 129 1.71 13.53 -18.00
N ARG A 130 1.49 12.42 -17.31
CA ARG A 130 2.47 11.80 -16.41
C ARG A 130 2.87 10.43 -16.90
N LEU A 131 4.10 10.03 -16.58
CA LEU A 131 4.55 8.68 -16.88
C LEU A 131 3.96 7.68 -15.88
N GLY A 132 3.41 6.59 -16.42
CA GLY A 132 2.87 5.47 -15.65
C GLY A 132 3.27 4.14 -16.26
N LEU A 133 3.21 3.09 -15.45
CA LEU A 133 3.28 1.73 -15.94
C LEU A 133 1.88 1.34 -16.43
N VAL A 134 1.76 0.77 -17.62
CA VAL A 134 0.45 0.49 -18.22
C VAL A 134 0.30 -1.00 -18.47
N ASP A 135 -0.86 -1.57 -18.12
CA ASP A 135 -1.22 -2.91 -18.57
C ASP A 135 -1.53 -2.87 -20.07
N PRO A 136 -0.73 -3.55 -20.92
CA PRO A 136 -0.89 -3.47 -22.37
C PRO A 136 -2.21 -4.04 -22.89
N LYS A 137 -2.94 -4.84 -22.09
CA LYS A 137 -4.24 -5.41 -22.51
C LYS A 137 -5.40 -4.47 -22.25
N THR A 138 -5.38 -3.77 -21.11
CA THR A 138 -6.48 -2.92 -20.65
C THR A 138 -6.24 -1.44 -20.93
N GLY A 139 -4.98 -1.04 -21.11
CA GLY A 139 -4.57 0.36 -21.24
C GLY A 139 -4.58 1.12 -19.91
N HIS A 140 -4.85 0.44 -18.79
CA HIS A 140 -4.93 1.07 -17.47
C HIS A 140 -3.55 1.26 -16.84
N SER A 141 -3.38 2.38 -16.14
CA SER A 141 -2.18 2.64 -15.34
C SER A 141 -2.15 1.73 -14.12
N THR A 142 -1.00 1.13 -13.87
CA THR A 142 -0.69 0.28 -12.72
C THR A 142 0.14 1.08 -11.72
N PRO A 143 -0.36 1.29 -10.49
CA PRO A 143 0.39 2.00 -9.46
C PRO A 143 1.61 1.18 -8.99
N PRO A 144 2.68 1.83 -8.49
CA PRO A 144 3.96 1.16 -8.19
C PRO A 144 3.86 0.00 -7.18
N ASP A 145 2.97 0.07 -6.21
CA ASP A 145 2.72 -0.94 -5.17
C ASP A 145 2.09 -2.24 -5.71
N ARG A 146 1.59 -2.20 -6.96
CA ARG A 146 1.01 -3.34 -7.66
C ARG A 146 1.95 -4.02 -8.62
N VAL A 147 3.12 -3.43 -8.83
CA VAL A 147 4.11 -3.94 -9.77
C VAL A 147 4.81 -5.13 -9.13
N ALA A 148 4.73 -6.27 -9.80
CA ALA A 148 5.46 -7.47 -9.42
C ALA A 148 6.49 -7.84 -10.49
N HIS A 149 7.64 -8.37 -10.05
CA HIS A 149 8.69 -8.86 -10.94
C HIS A 149 8.64 -10.38 -11.02
N ARG A 150 8.57 -10.92 -12.24
CA ARG A 150 8.66 -12.37 -12.50
C ARG A 150 9.86 -12.69 -13.39
N PRO A 151 10.50 -13.87 -13.23
CA PRO A 151 11.58 -14.28 -14.12
C PRO A 151 11.09 -14.39 -15.56
N GLY A 152 11.78 -13.72 -16.49
CA GLY A 152 11.56 -13.87 -17.93
C GLY A 152 12.23 -15.13 -18.49
N ALA A 153 11.98 -15.43 -19.77
CA ALA A 153 12.54 -16.60 -20.46
C ALA A 153 14.09 -16.63 -20.43
N GLY A 154 14.73 -15.46 -20.47
CA GLY A 154 16.19 -15.32 -20.42
C GLY A 154 16.82 -15.22 -19.02
N ALA A 155 16.04 -15.39 -17.94
CA ALA A 155 16.56 -15.28 -16.57
C ALA A 155 17.46 -16.48 -16.21
N ASP A 156 18.66 -16.19 -15.70
CA ASP A 156 19.55 -17.20 -15.11
C ASP A 156 19.15 -17.54 -13.66
N ASP A 157 19.82 -18.53 -13.07
CA ASP A 157 19.51 -19.02 -11.74
C ASP A 157 19.68 -17.95 -10.65
N ALA A 158 20.65 -17.06 -10.80
CA ALA A 158 20.88 -15.96 -9.87
C ALA A 158 19.72 -14.95 -9.88
N VAL A 159 19.22 -14.59 -11.07
CA VAL A 159 18.04 -13.72 -11.21
C VAL A 159 16.78 -14.42 -10.68
N ARG A 160 16.59 -15.72 -10.96
CA ARG A 160 15.45 -16.50 -10.44
C ARG A 160 15.46 -16.55 -8.91
N ALA A 161 16.61 -16.81 -8.29
CA ALA A 161 16.76 -16.86 -6.84
C ALA A 161 16.51 -15.49 -6.18
N LEU A 162 17.01 -14.40 -6.79
CA LEU A 162 16.75 -13.03 -6.33
C LEU A 162 15.25 -12.71 -6.35
N LEU A 163 14.57 -13.01 -7.46
CA LEU A 163 13.13 -12.74 -7.61
C LEU A 163 12.28 -13.61 -6.69
N GLN A 164 12.65 -14.87 -6.45
CA GLN A 164 11.98 -15.72 -5.45
C GLN A 164 12.15 -15.21 -4.02
N THR A 165 13.28 -14.59 -3.70
CA THR A 165 13.51 -13.96 -2.39
C THR A 165 12.66 -12.72 -2.21
N LEU A 166 12.54 -11.90 -3.27
CA LEU A 166 11.66 -10.72 -3.28
C LEU A 166 10.18 -11.10 -3.20
N ASP A 167 9.76 -12.19 -3.86
CA ASP A 167 8.38 -12.70 -3.81
C ASP A 167 8.02 -13.31 -2.45
N LYS A 168 8.99 -13.92 -1.75
CA LYS A 168 8.78 -14.39 -0.36
C LYS A 168 8.67 -13.23 0.65
N GLY A 169 9.32 -12.09 0.38
CA GLY A 169 9.18 -10.86 1.16
C GLY A 169 7.98 -9.98 0.76
N SER A 170 7.49 -10.13 -0.48
CA SER A 170 6.39 -9.34 -1.08
C SER A 170 5.14 -10.15 -1.34
N ARG A 171 5.01 -11.36 -0.80
CA ARG A 171 3.78 -12.14 -0.85
C ARG A 171 2.71 -11.29 -0.14
N ARG A 172 1.94 -10.55 -0.94
CA ARG A 172 0.66 -9.97 -0.55
C ARG A 172 -0.10 -11.08 0.16
N VAL A 173 -0.17 -11.00 1.48
CA VAL A 173 -1.41 -11.33 2.15
C VAL A 173 -2.41 -10.44 1.42
N ALA A 174 -3.40 -11.00 0.71
CA ALA A 174 -4.53 -10.21 0.25
C ALA A 174 -4.89 -9.31 1.43
N GLU A 175 -4.76 -7.98 1.32
CA GLU A 175 -4.72 -7.09 2.48
C GLU A 175 -6.04 -7.23 3.23
N ARG A 176 -6.07 -8.16 4.18
CA ARG A 176 -7.29 -8.57 4.88
C ARG A 176 -7.70 -7.34 5.66
N LEU A 177 -8.97 -6.96 5.55
CA LEU A 177 -9.52 -5.97 6.45
C LEU A 177 -9.34 -6.49 7.88
N GLU A 178 -8.53 -5.83 8.68
CA GLU A 178 -8.35 -6.18 10.08
C GLU A 178 -9.30 -5.34 10.93
N PHE A 179 -10.01 -5.97 11.86
CA PHE A 179 -10.91 -5.31 12.80
C PHE A 179 -10.43 -5.55 14.24
N TYR A 180 -9.88 -4.51 14.84
CA TYR A 180 -9.45 -4.48 16.23
C TYR A 180 -10.60 -4.05 17.13
N PHE A 181 -10.98 -4.89 18.09
CA PHE A 181 -12.16 -4.67 18.90
C PHE A 181 -12.01 -5.08 20.36
N ASP A 182 -12.88 -4.52 21.19
CA ASP A 182 -13.10 -4.92 22.58
C ASP A 182 -14.62 -5.05 22.82
N PHE A 183 -15.06 -6.12 23.48
CA PHE A 183 -16.48 -6.35 23.77
C PHE A 183 -17.07 -5.28 24.69
N GLN A 184 -16.25 -4.58 25.49
CA GLN A 184 -16.70 -3.49 26.34
C GLN A 184 -16.93 -2.17 25.57
N SER A 185 -16.56 -2.09 24.29
CA SER A 185 -16.76 -0.89 23.47
C SER A 185 -18.13 -0.93 22.76
N PRO A 186 -19.05 0.01 23.05
CA PRO A 186 -20.32 0.10 22.31
C PRO A 186 -20.11 0.42 20.84
N TYR A 187 -19.06 1.20 20.52
CA TYR A 187 -18.73 1.54 19.14
C TYR A 187 -18.13 0.36 18.40
N SER A 188 -17.45 -0.57 19.08
CA SER A 188 -17.04 -1.85 18.46
C SER A 188 -18.24 -2.72 18.12
N TYR A 189 -19.28 -2.75 18.96
CA TYR A 189 -20.54 -3.43 18.63
C TYR A 189 -21.21 -2.83 17.39
N LEU A 190 -21.33 -1.50 17.34
CA LEU A 190 -21.88 -0.80 16.17
C LEU A 190 -21.09 -1.14 14.90
N ALA A 191 -19.76 -1.05 14.94
CA ALA A 191 -18.93 -1.39 13.79
C ALA A 191 -19.04 -2.87 13.38
N HIS A 192 -19.03 -3.78 14.36
CA HIS A 192 -19.21 -5.22 14.14
C HIS A 192 -20.50 -5.52 13.36
N SER A 193 -21.60 -4.84 13.71
CA SER A 193 -22.90 -5.05 13.04
C SER A 193 -22.91 -4.72 11.55
N GLN A 194 -21.91 -3.99 11.07
CA GLN A 194 -21.84 -3.52 9.68
C GLN A 194 -20.78 -4.27 8.85
N LEU A 195 -20.00 -5.18 9.45
CA LEU A 195 -18.87 -5.84 8.79
C LEU A 195 -19.30 -6.67 7.57
N GLU A 196 -20.42 -7.40 7.67
CA GLU A 196 -20.94 -8.19 6.55
C GLU A 196 -21.24 -7.32 5.32
N GLY A 197 -21.70 -6.08 5.54
CA GLY A 197 -21.99 -5.11 4.49
C GLY A 197 -20.75 -4.51 3.82
N LEU A 198 -19.53 -4.89 4.23
CA LEU A 198 -18.29 -4.46 3.59
C LEU A 198 -17.89 -5.35 2.40
N GLY A 199 -18.52 -6.51 2.24
CA GLY A 199 -18.31 -7.37 1.06
C GLY A 199 -16.97 -8.11 1.00
N THR A 200 -16.13 -8.00 2.03
CA THR A 200 -14.80 -8.62 2.10
C THR A 200 -14.59 -9.40 3.40
N PRO A 201 -13.80 -10.49 3.41
CA PRO A 201 -13.45 -11.19 4.64
C PRO A 201 -12.71 -10.29 5.65
N VAL A 202 -13.16 -10.33 6.91
CA VAL A 202 -12.59 -9.52 7.99
C VAL A 202 -11.80 -10.39 8.96
N GLN A 203 -10.54 -10.03 9.21
CA GLN A 203 -9.75 -10.62 10.28
C GLN A 203 -10.11 -9.99 11.62
N LEU A 204 -10.63 -10.80 12.54
CA LEU A 204 -11.06 -10.36 13.87
C LEU A 204 -9.89 -10.39 14.86
N VAL A 205 -9.51 -9.22 15.37
CA VAL A 205 -8.38 -9.03 16.28
C VAL A 205 -8.87 -8.54 17.65
N PRO A 206 -9.08 -9.43 18.63
CA PRO A 206 -9.46 -9.02 19.98
C PRO A 206 -8.28 -8.30 20.67
N ILE A 207 -8.57 -7.19 21.32
CA ILE A 207 -7.61 -6.41 22.12
C ILE A 207 -8.25 -6.00 23.45
N SER A 208 -7.44 -5.87 24.50
CA SER A 208 -7.91 -5.35 25.79
C SER A 208 -7.63 -3.84 25.86
N VAL A 209 -8.68 -3.01 25.79
CA VAL A 209 -8.55 -1.55 25.69
C VAL A 209 -7.95 -0.92 26.95
N GLY A 210 -8.22 -1.49 28.14
CA GLY A 210 -7.65 -1.00 29.40
C GLY A 210 -6.11 -1.05 29.42
N PRO A 211 -5.49 -2.22 29.22
CA PRO A 211 -4.05 -2.35 29.00
C PRO A 211 -3.52 -1.53 27.82
N LEU A 212 -4.22 -1.51 26.68
CA LEU A 212 -3.83 -0.72 25.50
C LEU A 212 -3.65 0.76 25.85
N MET A 213 -4.63 1.35 26.53
CA MET A 213 -4.62 2.77 26.93
C MET A 213 -3.40 3.12 27.78
N LYS A 214 -2.97 2.22 28.66
CA LYS A 214 -1.73 2.39 29.45
C LYS A 214 -0.48 2.36 28.56
N LEU A 215 -0.41 1.42 27.61
CA LEU A 215 0.73 1.28 26.70
C LEU A 215 0.94 2.52 25.81
N VAL A 216 -0.16 3.16 25.38
CA VAL A 216 -0.12 4.31 24.47
C VAL A 216 -0.33 5.65 25.17
N ASN A 217 -0.31 5.67 26.51
CA ASN A 217 -0.51 6.87 27.34
C ASN A 217 -1.79 7.66 26.97
N ASN A 218 -2.91 6.94 26.78
CA ASN A 218 -4.21 7.52 26.45
C ASN A 218 -5.18 7.37 27.62
N THR A 219 -6.04 8.37 27.82
CA THR A 219 -7.15 8.32 28.79
C THR A 219 -8.44 8.78 28.11
N PRO A 220 -9.50 7.95 28.07
CA PRO A 220 -10.72 8.28 27.36
C PRO A 220 -11.44 9.42 28.07
N THR A 221 -11.43 10.59 27.45
CA THR A 221 -12.07 11.79 28.01
C THR A 221 -13.59 11.65 28.20
N THR A 222 -14.23 10.69 27.55
CA THR A 222 -15.64 10.33 27.78
C THR A 222 -15.89 9.82 29.20
N MET A 223 -14.87 9.28 29.88
CA MET A 223 -14.98 8.83 31.27
C MET A 223 -14.73 9.94 32.29
N THR A 224 -13.98 10.98 31.93
CA THR A 224 -13.59 12.06 32.84
C THR A 224 -14.38 13.35 32.63
N CYS A 225 -15.08 13.49 31.50
CA CYS A 225 -15.88 14.67 31.15
C CYS A 225 -17.36 14.30 31.01
N SER A 226 -18.18 14.75 31.96
CA SER A 226 -19.63 14.48 31.99
C SER A 226 -20.37 14.95 30.73
N ALA A 227 -19.99 16.10 30.16
CA ALA A 227 -20.58 16.60 28.92
C ALA A 227 -20.30 15.66 27.73
N LYS A 228 -19.08 15.13 27.62
CA LYS A 228 -18.73 14.13 26.60
C LYS A 228 -19.47 12.82 26.81
N PHE A 229 -19.63 12.38 28.06
CA PHE A 229 -20.41 11.20 28.39
C PHE A 229 -21.89 11.32 27.96
N ALA A 230 -22.52 12.45 28.27
CA ALA A 230 -23.91 12.73 27.90
C ALA A 230 -24.07 12.78 26.36
N TYR A 231 -23.13 13.40 25.65
CA TYR A 231 -23.10 13.39 24.20
C TYR A 231 -22.97 11.97 23.64
N ALA A 232 -21.99 11.20 24.11
CA ALA A 232 -21.73 9.84 23.62
C ALA A 232 -22.95 8.92 23.82
N SER A 233 -23.69 9.08 24.92
CA SER A 233 -24.93 8.33 25.15
C SER A 233 -26.01 8.65 24.11
N THR A 234 -26.16 9.92 23.75
CA THR A 234 -27.11 10.35 22.71
C THR A 234 -26.66 9.92 21.31
N ASP A 235 -25.35 10.05 21.03
CA ASP A 235 -24.72 9.67 19.78
C ASP A 235 -24.85 8.17 19.49
N LEU A 236 -24.63 7.33 20.51
CA LEU A 236 -24.83 5.88 20.43
C LEU A 236 -26.25 5.52 19.97
N GLY A 237 -27.27 6.23 20.46
CA GLY A 237 -28.66 6.05 20.02
C GLY A 237 -28.88 6.43 18.55
N ARG A 238 -28.23 7.49 18.05
CA ARG A 238 -28.31 7.91 16.65
C ARG A 238 -27.67 6.89 15.72
N TRP A 239 -26.50 6.36 16.08
CA TRP A 239 -25.83 5.32 15.32
C TRP A 239 -26.60 4.01 15.32
N ALA A 240 -27.14 3.60 16.47
CA ALA A 240 -27.99 2.43 16.58
C ALA A 240 -29.19 2.52 15.61
N ALA A 241 -29.87 3.67 15.57
CA ALA A 241 -30.96 3.93 14.63
C ALA A 241 -30.49 3.91 13.17
N ARG A 242 -29.34 4.53 12.85
CA ARG A 242 -28.76 4.56 11.49
C ARG A 242 -28.41 3.16 10.99
N TYR A 243 -27.85 2.32 11.85
CA TYR A 243 -27.42 0.96 11.54
C TYR A 243 -28.54 -0.08 11.67
N GLY A 244 -29.73 0.31 12.13
CA GLY A 244 -30.86 -0.61 12.30
C GLY A 244 -30.62 -1.66 13.39
N VAL A 245 -29.79 -1.35 14.39
CA VAL A 245 -29.45 -2.27 15.48
C VAL A 245 -29.97 -1.76 16.82
N ARG A 246 -30.25 -2.70 17.73
CA ARG A 246 -30.62 -2.38 19.10
C ARG A 246 -29.37 -2.34 19.97
N VAL A 247 -29.23 -1.29 20.77
CA VAL A 247 -28.18 -1.17 21.79
C VAL A 247 -28.83 -1.12 23.17
N ILE A 248 -28.52 -2.11 24.01
CA ILE A 248 -28.88 -2.19 25.42
C ILE A 248 -27.56 -2.13 26.19
N PRO A 249 -27.31 -1.06 26.97
CA PRO A 249 -26.13 -1.00 27.82
C PRO A 249 -26.08 -2.20 28.78
N PRO A 250 -24.98 -2.96 28.84
CA PRO A 250 -24.85 -4.07 29.76
C PRO A 250 -24.71 -3.59 31.20
N ASP A 251 -25.09 -4.46 32.13
CA ASP A 251 -24.60 -4.39 33.49
C ASP A 251 -23.13 -4.82 33.52
N ARG A 252 -22.23 -3.86 33.72
CA ARG A 252 -20.78 -4.10 33.65
C ARG A 252 -20.27 -4.94 34.82
N ASP A 253 -20.98 -4.96 35.96
CA ASP A 253 -20.58 -5.71 37.14
C ASP A 253 -20.79 -7.22 36.96
N LEU A 254 -21.62 -7.62 35.99
CA LEU A 254 -21.89 -9.01 35.65
C LEU A 254 -20.96 -9.57 34.55
N LEU A 255 -20.11 -8.74 33.95
CA LEU A 255 -19.27 -9.11 32.82
C LEU A 255 -17.80 -9.28 33.22
N ASP A 256 -17.16 -10.29 32.64
CA ASP A 256 -15.70 -10.45 32.65
C ASP A 256 -15.16 -10.16 31.23
N GLY A 257 -14.81 -8.90 30.97
CA GLY A 257 -14.38 -8.45 29.64
C GLY A 257 -13.15 -9.20 29.12
N ASP A 258 -12.18 -9.49 29.98
CA ASP A 258 -10.97 -10.21 29.59
C ASP A 258 -11.28 -11.68 29.29
N LEU A 259 -12.20 -12.32 30.01
CA LEU A 259 -12.67 -13.67 29.66
C LEU A 259 -13.35 -13.69 28.28
N LEU A 260 -14.21 -12.71 27.99
CA LEU A 260 -14.87 -12.62 26.68
C LEU A 260 -13.86 -12.52 25.53
N LEU A 261 -12.82 -11.69 25.70
CA LEU A 261 -11.74 -11.56 24.70
C LEU A 261 -10.91 -12.84 24.59
N ARG A 262 -10.62 -13.52 25.71
CA ARG A 262 -9.87 -14.79 25.71
C ARG A 262 -10.64 -15.91 25.03
N LEU A 263 -11.97 -15.96 25.14
CA LEU A 263 -12.80 -16.96 24.45
C LEU A 263 -12.58 -16.97 22.93
N VAL A 264 -12.52 -15.79 22.32
CA VAL A 264 -12.30 -15.64 20.87
C VAL A 264 -10.83 -15.68 20.48
N THR A 265 -9.92 -15.44 21.42
CA THR A 265 -8.48 -15.61 21.25
C THR A 265 -8.07 -17.09 21.26
N ALA A 266 -8.77 -17.92 22.04
CA ALA A 266 -8.45 -19.33 22.26
C ALA A 266 -8.56 -20.23 21.01
N THR A 267 -9.32 -19.82 19.99
CA THR A 267 -9.55 -20.61 18.77
C THR A 267 -8.69 -20.12 17.61
N THR A 268 -8.09 -21.03 16.84
CA THR A 268 -7.43 -20.71 15.56
C THR A 268 -8.37 -20.80 14.36
N ASP A 269 -9.60 -21.31 14.54
CA ASP A 269 -10.62 -21.39 13.50
C ASP A 269 -11.32 -20.02 13.36
N GLU A 270 -11.16 -19.40 12.18
CA GLU A 270 -11.72 -18.08 11.87
C GLU A 270 -13.25 -18.07 11.81
N ALA A 271 -13.88 -19.15 11.33
CA ALA A 271 -15.33 -19.26 11.26
C ALA A 271 -15.92 -19.40 12.67
N PHE A 272 -15.27 -20.17 13.54
CA PHE A 272 -15.68 -20.29 14.95
C PHE A 272 -15.48 -18.97 15.69
N ARG A 273 -14.36 -18.29 15.45
CA ARG A 273 -14.09 -16.97 16.01
C ARG A 273 -15.19 -15.98 15.63
N ALA A 274 -15.56 -15.90 14.35
CA ALA A 274 -16.61 -15.00 13.87
C ALA A 274 -17.97 -15.29 14.54
N LYS A 275 -18.35 -16.57 14.62
CA LYS A 275 -19.61 -16.98 15.26
C LYS A 275 -19.64 -16.67 16.77
N ALA A 276 -18.52 -16.89 17.46
CA ALA A 276 -18.38 -16.59 18.88
C ALA A 276 -18.42 -15.07 19.12
N THR A 277 -17.68 -14.29 18.33
CA THR A 277 -17.67 -12.83 18.39
C THR A 277 -19.07 -12.25 18.18
N ASP A 278 -19.82 -12.71 17.18
CA ASP A 278 -21.20 -12.28 16.94
C ASP A 278 -22.12 -12.60 18.12
N ALA A 279 -22.05 -13.83 18.65
CA ALA A 279 -22.87 -14.25 19.78
C ALA A 279 -22.60 -13.41 21.03
N ILE A 280 -21.33 -13.17 21.35
CA ILE A 280 -20.91 -12.39 22.52
C ILE A 280 -21.34 -10.93 22.35
N PHE A 281 -21.09 -10.29 21.20
CA PHE A 281 -21.50 -8.91 20.97
C PHE A 281 -23.02 -8.72 21.10
N LYS A 282 -23.82 -9.63 20.53
CA LYS A 282 -25.28 -9.61 20.64
C LYS A 282 -25.77 -9.87 22.07
N ALA A 283 -25.07 -10.68 22.85
CA ALA A 283 -25.39 -10.88 24.26
C ALA A 283 -25.03 -9.65 25.11
N VAL A 284 -23.84 -9.07 24.92
CA VAL A 284 -23.36 -7.90 25.69
C VAL A 284 -24.19 -6.65 25.37
N TRP A 285 -24.41 -6.33 24.09
CA TRP A 285 -25.02 -5.05 23.69
C TRP A 285 -26.38 -5.19 23.00
N GLY A 286 -26.71 -6.36 22.47
CA GLY A 286 -27.98 -6.59 21.76
C GLY A 286 -29.12 -7.09 22.65
N GLY A 287 -28.83 -7.47 23.91
CA GLY A 287 -29.77 -8.11 24.83
C GLY A 287 -30.20 -9.52 24.41
N GLN A 288 -29.36 -10.22 23.64
CA GLN A 288 -29.64 -11.56 23.13
C GLN A 288 -28.75 -12.62 23.81
N GLY A 289 -29.18 -13.06 24.99
CA GLY A 289 -28.47 -14.08 25.78
C GLY A 289 -27.75 -13.49 26.99
N ASP A 290 -26.99 -14.35 27.68
CA ASP A 290 -26.26 -14.00 28.91
C ASP A 290 -24.75 -14.13 28.66
N ALA A 291 -24.05 -12.99 28.69
CA ALA A 291 -22.61 -12.90 28.52
C ALA A 291 -21.83 -12.92 29.87
N SER A 292 -22.52 -13.14 30.99
CA SER A 292 -21.86 -13.34 32.29
C SER A 292 -21.11 -14.68 32.32
N PRO A 293 -20.09 -14.85 33.19
CA PRO A 293 -19.38 -16.12 33.33
C PRO A 293 -20.27 -17.35 33.52
N LYS A 294 -21.47 -17.19 34.09
CA LYS A 294 -22.45 -18.27 34.30
C LYS A 294 -23.26 -18.59 33.03
N GLY A 295 -23.49 -17.60 32.17
CA GLY A 295 -24.29 -17.74 30.95
C GLY A 295 -23.51 -18.17 29.71
N LEU A 296 -22.18 -17.98 29.71
CA LEU A 296 -21.33 -18.18 28.53
C LEU A 296 -21.41 -19.59 27.95
N GLU A 297 -21.47 -20.61 28.80
CA GLU A 297 -21.57 -21.99 28.33
C GLU A 297 -22.84 -22.22 27.50
N GLN A 298 -23.99 -21.79 28.04
CA GLN A 298 -25.27 -21.88 27.35
C GLN A 298 -25.31 -21.02 26.08
N LEU A 299 -24.77 -19.79 26.15
CA LEU A 299 -24.72 -18.86 25.02
C LEU A 299 -23.98 -19.46 23.82
N LEU A 300 -22.78 -20.01 24.07
CA LEU A 300 -21.93 -20.60 23.03
C LEU A 300 -22.50 -21.93 22.53
N ALA A 301 -22.99 -22.79 23.42
CA ALA A 301 -23.59 -24.07 23.06
C ALA A 301 -24.84 -23.91 22.20
N ALA A 302 -25.68 -22.90 22.47
CA ALA A 302 -26.85 -22.58 21.63
C ALA A 302 -26.49 -22.19 20.20
N ARG A 303 -25.22 -21.86 19.94
CA ARG A 303 -24.66 -21.59 18.62
C ARG A 303 -23.82 -22.75 18.09
N GLY A 304 -23.88 -23.93 18.70
CA GLY A 304 -23.11 -25.11 18.27
C GLY A 304 -21.59 -24.92 18.37
N LEU A 305 -21.13 -24.04 19.27
CA LEU A 305 -19.72 -23.87 19.57
C LEU A 305 -19.33 -24.82 20.72
N PRO A 306 -18.10 -25.35 20.75
CA PRO A 306 -17.62 -26.24 21.81
C PRO A 306 -17.34 -25.44 23.10
N ALA A 307 -18.41 -25.07 23.79
CA ALA A 307 -18.38 -24.07 24.86
C ALA A 307 -17.43 -24.42 26.00
N ALA A 308 -17.49 -25.66 26.52
CA ALA A 308 -16.64 -26.11 27.61
C ALA A 308 -15.14 -26.08 27.24
N GLU A 309 -14.79 -26.50 26.03
CA GLU A 309 -13.41 -26.48 25.53
C GLU A 309 -12.89 -25.05 25.36
N LEU A 310 -13.71 -24.15 24.81
CA LEU A 310 -13.36 -22.74 24.65
C LEU A 310 -13.17 -22.05 26.00
N ILE A 311 -14.04 -22.30 26.97
CA ILE A 311 -13.92 -21.73 28.33
C ILE A 311 -12.67 -22.27 29.03
N ALA A 312 -12.37 -23.56 28.90
CA ALA A 312 -11.15 -24.14 29.44
C ALA A 312 -9.90 -23.51 28.79
N ALA A 313 -9.88 -23.43 27.45
CA ALA A 313 -8.78 -22.83 26.70
C ALA A 313 -8.60 -21.33 26.97
N ALA A 314 -9.68 -20.58 27.17
CA ALA A 314 -9.65 -19.16 27.51
C ALA A 314 -8.94 -18.88 28.85
N ASN A 315 -8.93 -19.85 29.76
CA ASN A 315 -8.27 -19.75 31.06
C ASN A 315 -6.83 -20.28 31.07
N GLN A 316 -6.34 -20.82 29.94
CA GLN A 316 -4.94 -21.24 29.83
C GLN A 316 -4.00 -20.02 29.77
N GLU A 317 -2.84 -20.16 30.40
CA GLU A 317 -1.78 -19.13 30.42
C GLU A 317 -1.34 -18.73 29.01
N ALA A 318 -1.30 -19.69 28.08
CA ALA A 318 -0.99 -19.44 26.67
C ALA A 318 -1.98 -18.46 26.01
N THR A 319 -3.28 -18.58 26.30
CA THR A 319 -4.31 -17.69 25.75
C THR A 319 -4.26 -16.30 26.38
N VAL A 320 -3.99 -16.22 27.69
CA VAL A 320 -3.77 -14.96 28.40
C VAL A 320 -2.58 -14.21 27.78
N ALA A 321 -1.46 -14.91 27.59
CA ALA A 321 -0.27 -14.36 26.95
C ALA A 321 -0.53 -13.94 25.49
N ALA A 322 -1.31 -14.73 24.73
CA ALA A 322 -1.67 -14.41 23.35
C ALA A 322 -2.48 -13.12 23.25
N LEU A 323 -3.47 -12.90 24.13
CA LEU A 323 -4.26 -11.66 24.15
C LEU A 323 -3.39 -10.45 24.54
N SER A 324 -2.49 -10.61 25.51
CA SER A 324 -1.52 -9.57 25.88
C SER A 324 -0.62 -9.21 24.69
N ALA A 325 -0.04 -10.21 24.02
CA ALA A 325 0.84 -10.02 22.87
C ALA A 325 0.11 -9.37 21.68
N ALA A 326 -1.16 -9.73 21.44
CA ALA A 326 -1.99 -9.08 20.43
C ALA A 326 -2.21 -7.59 20.76
N THR A 327 -2.50 -7.28 22.03
CA THR A 327 -2.71 -5.90 22.50
C THR A 327 -1.43 -5.06 22.39
N GLU A 328 -0.28 -5.61 22.76
CA GLU A 328 1.02 -4.94 22.61
C GLU A 328 1.40 -4.71 21.14
N THR A 329 1.08 -5.68 20.28
CA THR A 329 1.31 -5.57 18.83
C THR A 329 0.43 -4.47 18.24
N ALA A 330 -0.84 -4.38 18.66
CA ALA A 330 -1.74 -3.30 18.28
C ALA A 330 -1.17 -1.92 18.72
N ALA A 331 -0.69 -1.81 19.96
CA ALA A 331 -0.07 -0.60 20.47
C ALA A 331 1.14 -0.15 19.63
N ARG A 332 2.04 -1.09 19.29
CA ARG A 332 3.20 -0.81 18.42
C ARG A 332 2.82 -0.35 17.01
N ARG A 333 1.66 -0.80 16.52
CA ARG A 333 1.10 -0.40 15.22
C ARG A 333 0.32 0.93 15.28
N GLY A 334 0.27 1.59 16.44
CA GLY A 334 -0.39 2.89 16.63
C GLY A 334 -1.87 2.81 17.01
N VAL A 335 -2.40 1.61 17.28
CA VAL A 335 -3.79 1.47 17.78
C VAL A 335 -3.89 2.11 19.16
N PHE A 336 -4.83 3.04 19.32
CA PHE A 336 -5.03 3.78 20.58
C PHE A 336 -6.42 3.61 21.21
N GLY A 337 -7.28 2.79 20.60
CA GLY A 337 -8.61 2.46 21.09
C GLY A 337 -9.33 1.45 20.19
N ALA A 338 -10.58 1.16 20.53
CA ALA A 338 -11.45 0.27 19.76
C ALA A 338 -12.82 0.93 19.47
N PRO A 339 -13.38 0.76 18.25
CA PRO A 339 -12.87 -0.06 17.15
C PRO A 339 -11.77 0.62 16.34
N THR A 340 -10.83 -0.18 15.83
CA THR A 340 -9.82 0.26 14.85
C THR A 340 -9.81 -0.72 13.67
N PHE A 341 -9.59 -0.20 12.46
CA PHE A 341 -9.52 -0.96 11.23
C PHE A 341 -8.17 -0.76 10.55
N PHE A 342 -7.67 -1.79 9.88
CA PHE A 342 -6.60 -1.65 8.89
C PHE A 342 -7.04 -2.20 7.53
N VAL A 343 -6.77 -1.42 6.49
CA VAL A 343 -6.75 -1.88 5.09
C VAL A 343 -5.31 -1.70 4.64
N GLY A 344 -4.55 -2.81 4.56
CA GLY A 344 -3.11 -2.75 4.37
C GLY A 344 -2.40 -1.97 5.49
N ASN A 345 -1.79 -0.85 5.13
CA ASN A 345 -1.10 0.04 6.07
C ASN A 345 -1.95 1.22 6.55
N GLU A 346 -3.12 1.45 5.96
CA GLU A 346 -4.02 2.56 6.32
C GLU A 346 -4.84 2.20 7.56
N MET A 347 -4.82 3.08 8.57
CA MET A 347 -5.52 2.88 9.84
C MET A 347 -6.74 3.78 9.95
N PHE A 348 -7.89 3.22 10.34
CA PHE A 348 -9.13 3.96 10.56
C PHE A 348 -9.66 3.70 11.97
N PHE A 349 -9.92 4.74 12.76
CA PHE A 349 -10.44 4.63 14.13
C PHE A 349 -11.90 5.09 14.22
N GLY A 350 -12.74 4.26 14.82
CA GLY A 350 -14.16 4.55 15.06
C GLY A 350 -15.11 3.94 14.02
N ASN A 351 -16.33 3.62 14.48
CA ASN A 351 -17.40 3.12 13.62
C ASN A 351 -17.83 4.13 12.54
N ASP A 352 -17.60 5.42 12.80
CA ASP A 352 -17.86 6.57 11.94
C ASP A 352 -16.80 6.76 10.84
N ARG A 353 -15.91 5.78 10.66
CA ARG A 353 -14.96 5.71 9.55
C ARG A 353 -15.22 4.58 8.56
N LEU A 354 -16.28 3.79 8.76
CA LEU A 354 -16.60 2.68 7.87
C LEU A 354 -16.83 3.10 6.41
N ASP A 355 -17.31 4.31 6.14
CA ASP A 355 -17.44 4.81 4.77
C ASP A 355 -16.06 4.97 4.09
N PHE A 356 -15.06 5.52 4.80
CA PHE A 356 -13.68 5.59 4.32
C PHE A 356 -13.04 4.21 4.17
N VAL A 357 -13.38 3.26 5.05
CA VAL A 357 -12.95 1.86 4.90
C VAL A 357 -13.51 1.26 3.61
N ARG A 358 -14.78 1.49 3.29
CA ARG A 358 -15.39 1.03 2.01
C ARG A 358 -14.72 1.67 0.80
N GLU A 359 -14.48 2.98 0.84
CA GLU A 359 -13.76 3.69 -0.22
C GLU A 359 -12.35 3.14 -0.42
N CYS A 360 -11.64 2.89 0.68
CA CYS A 360 -10.31 2.29 0.66
C CYS A 360 -10.36 0.88 0.05
N LEU A 361 -11.27 0.02 0.49
CA LEU A 361 -11.45 -1.33 -0.06
C LEU A 361 -11.77 -1.30 -1.56
N ALA A 362 -12.66 -0.40 -2.00
CA ALA A 362 -13.00 -0.26 -3.42
C ALA A 362 -11.80 0.12 -4.29
N LEU A 363 -10.90 0.97 -3.78
CA LEU A 363 -9.63 1.31 -4.44
C LEU A 363 -8.67 0.11 -4.51
N HIS A 364 -8.76 -0.84 -3.57
CA HIS A 364 -7.91 -2.03 -3.56
C HIS A 364 -8.51 -3.20 -4.39
N GLU A 365 -9.83 -3.27 -4.52
CA GLU A 365 -10.56 -4.27 -5.33
C GLU A 365 -10.67 -3.90 -6.83
N GLY A 366 -10.80 -2.60 -7.15
CA GLY A 366 -10.96 -2.09 -8.51
C GLY A 366 -9.69 -2.08 -9.36
N VAL A 367 -8.76 -2.96 -9.03
CA VAL A 367 -7.35 -2.74 -9.25
C VAL A 367 -6.72 -4.03 -9.78
#